data_AF-A0A7Y2TPA1-F1
#
_entry.id   AF-A0A7Y2TPA1-F1
#
_cell.length_a   1.000
_cell.length_b   1.000
_cell.length_c   1.000
_cell.angle_alpha   90.00
_cell.angle_beta   90.00
_cell.angle_gamma   90.00
#
_symmetry.space_group_name_H-M   'P 1'
#
loop_
_entity.id
_entity.type
_entity.pdbx_description
1 polymer ?
#
loop_
_entity_poly.entity_id
_entity_poly.type
_entity_poly.pdbx_seq_one_letter_code
_entity_poly.pdbx_strand_id
1 'polypeptide(L)'
;MKKTKHNNKLWKLKMDLNRLPLGERKDTLVLLYFLNEYREQHKAFKQLKELWLNSIYRLPKTSSEKYNSIKNGRYKTLSRMKRIFNEYLVKQKP
;
A
#
# COMPACT_ATOMS: atom_id res chain seq x y z
N MET A 1 21.31 -19.08 -2.51
CA MET A 1 19.99 -18.43 -2.65
C MET A 1 18.89 -19.40 -2.22
N LYS A 2 18.29 -19.23 -1.04
CA LYS A 2 17.14 -20.05 -0.61
C LYS A 2 15.91 -19.64 -1.43
N LYS A 3 15.41 -20.53 -2.29
CA LYS A 3 14.08 -20.40 -2.90
C LYS A 3 13.04 -20.65 -1.81
N THR A 4 12.62 -19.61 -1.09
CA THR A 4 11.46 -19.70 -0.21
C THR A 4 10.23 -19.90 -1.09
N LYS A 5 9.59 -21.07 -1.02
CA LYS A 5 8.25 -21.31 -1.58
C LYS A 5 7.27 -20.34 -0.90
N HIS A 6 7.10 -19.12 -1.44
CA HIS A 6 6.02 -18.20 -1.05
C HIS A 6 4.70 -18.70 -1.64
N ASN A 7 4.24 -19.89 -1.25
CA ASN A 7 3.03 -20.49 -1.83
C ASN A 7 1.74 -20.17 -1.09
N ASN A 8 1.77 -19.45 0.04
CA ASN A 8 0.57 -18.99 0.72
C ASN A 8 0.49 -17.46 0.71
N LYS A 9 -0.04 -16.88 -0.37
CA LYS A 9 -0.44 -15.47 -0.39
C LYS A 9 -1.60 -15.29 0.59
N LEU A 10 -1.33 -14.72 1.76
CA LEU A 10 -2.34 -14.49 2.80
C LEU A 10 -3.41 -13.48 2.39
N TRP A 11 -3.10 -12.56 1.47
CA TRP A 11 -4.00 -11.51 1.04
C TRP A 11 -4.23 -11.56 -0.46
N LYS A 12 -5.50 -11.45 -0.87
CA LYS A 12 -5.90 -11.36 -2.29
C LYS A 12 -6.93 -10.27 -2.52
N LEU A 13 -7.13 -9.95 -3.78
CA LEU A 13 -8.27 -9.19 -4.24
C LEU A 13 -9.56 -10.04 -4.18
N LYS A 14 -10.66 -9.39 -3.83
CA LYS A 14 -12.02 -9.98 -3.90
C LYS A 14 -12.57 -10.04 -5.33
N MET A 15 -11.93 -9.35 -6.27
CA MET A 15 -12.36 -9.21 -7.67
C MET A 15 -11.17 -9.18 -8.63
N ASP A 16 -11.45 -9.30 -9.92
CA ASP A 16 -10.44 -9.13 -10.96
C ASP A 16 -9.83 -7.71 -10.92
N LEU A 17 -8.50 -7.61 -11.06
CA LEU A 17 -7.77 -6.34 -11.04
C LEU A 17 -8.28 -5.36 -12.11
N ASN A 18 -8.70 -5.86 -13.27
CA ASN A 18 -9.20 -5.05 -14.38
C ASN A 18 -10.57 -4.41 -14.08
N ARG A 19 -11.27 -4.89 -13.05
CA ARG A 19 -12.53 -4.26 -12.59
C ARG A 19 -12.28 -3.05 -11.68
N LEU A 20 -11.04 -2.83 -11.23
CA LEU A 20 -10.69 -1.65 -10.45
C LEU A 20 -10.50 -0.42 -11.35
N PRO A 21 -10.83 0.79 -10.84
CA PRO A 21 -10.45 2.04 -11.49
C PRO A 21 -8.95 2.07 -11.77
N LEU A 22 -8.55 2.59 -12.94
CA LEU A 22 -7.14 2.61 -13.38
C LEU A 22 -6.18 3.20 -12.32
N GLY A 23 -6.59 4.29 -11.66
CA GLY A 23 -5.80 4.94 -10.62
C GLY A 23 -5.58 4.10 -9.36
N GLU A 24 -6.39 3.06 -9.16
CA GLU A 24 -6.35 2.21 -7.96
C GLU A 24 -5.64 0.88 -8.21
N ARG A 25 -5.50 0.46 -9.47
CA ARG A 25 -4.80 -0.78 -9.84
C ARG A 25 -3.37 -0.79 -9.32
N LYS A 26 -2.62 0.31 -9.54
CA LYS A 26 -1.24 0.44 -9.08
C LYS A 26 -1.15 0.39 -7.55
N ASP A 27 -1.97 1.19 -6.87
CA ASP A 27 -2.00 1.23 -5.40
C ASP A 27 -2.37 -0.12 -4.80
N THR A 28 -3.29 -0.85 -5.44
CA THR A 28 -3.70 -2.19 -5.05
C THR A 28 -2.56 -3.19 -5.16
N LEU A 29 -1.80 -3.18 -6.26
CA LEU A 29 -0.66 -4.07 -6.46
C LEU A 29 0.44 -3.82 -5.43
N VAL A 30 0.74 -2.54 -5.16
CA VAL A 30 1.69 -2.15 -4.11
C VAL A 30 1.20 -2.64 -2.76
N LEU A 31 -0.07 -2.41 -2.43
CA LEU A 31 -0.65 -2.81 -1.15
C LEU A 31 -0.63 -4.34 -0.97
N LEU A 32 -0.97 -5.11 -2.00
CA LEU A 32 -0.89 -6.58 -2.00
C LEU A 32 0.54 -7.08 -1.76
N TYR A 33 1.55 -6.43 -2.32
CA TYR A 33 2.95 -6.76 -2.08
C TYR A 33 3.28 -6.64 -0.59
N PHE A 34 3.03 -5.46 0.01
CA PHE A 34 3.31 -5.22 1.43
C PHE A 34 2.50 -6.15 2.36
N LEU A 35 1.23 -6.40 2.05
CA LEU A 35 0.39 -7.27 2.86
C LEU A 35 0.84 -8.73 2.84
N ASN A 36 1.28 -9.24 1.69
CA ASN A 36 1.76 -10.61 1.58
C ASN A 36 3.18 -10.79 2.12
N GLU A 37 4.02 -9.77 2.02
CA GLU A 37 5.38 -9.79 2.58
C GLU A 37 5.35 -9.76 4.11
N TYR A 38 4.61 -8.80 4.69
CA TYR A 38 4.62 -8.57 6.15
C TYR A 38 3.52 -9.32 6.91
N ARG A 39 2.55 -9.90 6.20
CA ARG A 39 1.41 -10.74 6.69
C ARG A 39 0.43 -10.04 7.62
N GLU A 40 0.92 -9.31 8.61
CA GLU A 40 0.17 -8.49 9.54
C GLU A 40 -0.15 -7.13 8.95
N GLN A 41 -1.42 -6.74 9.01
CA GLN A 41 -1.91 -5.47 8.45
C GLN A 41 -1.16 -4.26 9.00
N HIS A 42 -1.01 -4.16 10.33
CA HIS A 42 -0.36 -3.01 10.93
C HIS A 42 1.10 -2.87 10.46
N LYS A 43 1.84 -3.98 10.44
CA LYS A 43 3.22 -4.03 9.96
C LYS A 43 3.31 -3.69 8.47
N ALA A 44 2.42 -4.22 7.64
CA ALA A 44 2.36 -3.91 6.21
C ALA A 44 2.16 -2.40 5.96
N PHE A 45 1.23 -1.75 6.67
CA PHE A 45 1.00 -0.30 6.53
C PHE A 45 2.16 0.55 7.06
N LYS A 46 2.82 0.10 8.15
CA LYS A 46 4.03 0.77 8.65
C LYS A 46 5.12 0.74 7.59
N GLN A 47 5.39 -0.42 7.01
CA GLN A 47 6.44 -0.62 6.00
C GLN A 47 6.10 0.06 4.67
N LEU A 48 4.83 0.04 4.25
CA LEU A 48 4.34 0.80 3.10
C LEU A 48 4.62 2.30 3.27
N LYS A 49 4.35 2.85 4.45
CA LYS A 49 4.64 4.27 4.73
C LYS A 49 6.14 4.55 4.67
N GLU A 50 6.94 3.72 5.35
CA GLU A 50 8.38 3.89 5.49
C GLU A 50 9.13 3.73 4.17
N LEU A 51 8.82 2.69 3.38
CA LEU A 51 9.59 2.32 2.19
C LEU A 51 9.02 2.92 0.89
N TRP A 52 7.71 3.14 0.81
CA TRP A 52 7.06 3.57 -0.44
C TRP A 52 6.54 5.02 -0.38
N LEU A 53 5.70 5.37 0.60
CA LEU A 53 5.12 6.72 0.63
C LEU A 53 6.17 7.80 0.95
N ASN A 54 7.09 7.51 1.87
CA ASN A 54 8.14 8.45 2.24
C ASN A 54 9.17 8.67 1.11
N SER A 55 9.39 7.67 0.26
CA SER A 55 10.29 7.77 -0.89
C SER A 55 9.68 8.55 -2.05
N ILE A 56 8.40 8.32 -2.35
CA ILE A 56 7.69 9.06 -3.42
C ILE A 56 7.43 10.52 -3.02
N TYR A 57 6.95 10.74 -1.80
CA TYR A 57 6.55 12.07 -1.33
C TYR A 57 7.56 12.62 -0.35
N ARG A 58 8.85 12.71 -0.67
CA ARG A 58 9.87 13.20 0.28
C ARG A 58 9.50 14.58 0.85
N LEU A 59 9.39 14.69 2.18
CA LEU A 59 9.06 15.98 2.82
C LEU A 59 10.27 16.92 2.70
N PRO A 60 10.06 18.16 2.23
CA PRO A 60 11.07 19.19 2.30
C PRO A 60 11.18 19.73 3.73
N LYS A 61 12.05 20.72 3.95
CA LYS A 61 12.07 21.50 5.20
C LYS A 61 10.68 22.10 5.47
N THR A 62 10.32 22.24 6.74
CA THR A 62 9.01 22.76 7.19
C THR A 62 8.75 24.19 6.73
N SER A 63 9.79 24.98 6.47
CA SER A 63 9.70 26.33 5.92
C SER A 63 9.43 26.38 4.41
N SER A 64 9.49 25.25 3.70
CA SER A 64 9.21 25.23 2.26
C SER A 64 7.72 25.42 1.99
N GLU A 65 7.38 26.29 1.05
CA GLU A 65 6.00 26.49 0.56
C GLU A 65 5.35 25.17 0.11
N LYS A 66 6.15 24.22 -0.40
CA LYS A 66 5.67 22.92 -0.88
C LYS A 66 5.42 21.91 0.26
N TYR A 67 5.84 22.20 1.51
CA TYR A 67 5.77 21.28 2.64
C TYR A 67 4.35 20.77 2.89
N ASN A 68 3.38 21.69 3.03
CA ASN A 68 1.99 21.34 3.32
C ASN A 68 1.34 20.59 2.14
N SER A 69 1.66 20.97 0.91
CA SER A 69 1.17 20.27 -0.29
C SER A 69 1.63 18.81 -0.31
N ILE A 70 2.94 18.56 -0.08
CA ILE A 70 3.51 17.20 -0.06
C ILE A 70 2.98 16.39 1.13
N LYS A 71 2.87 17.01 2.33
CA LYS A 71 2.27 16.40 3.51
C LYS A 71 0.83 15.96 3.24
N ASN A 72 0.03 16.81 2.60
CA ASN A 72 -1.35 16.49 2.23
C ASN A 72 -1.41 15.38 1.19
N GLY A 73 -0.49 15.36 0.21
CA GLY A 73 -0.34 14.26 -0.76
C GLY A 73 -0.09 12.91 -0.09
N ARG A 74 0.81 12.87 0.91
CA ARG A 74 1.05 11.65 1.72
C ARG A 74 -0.21 11.16 2.40
N TYR A 75 -0.92 12.08 3.07
CA TYR A 75 -2.14 11.77 3.79
C TYR A 75 -3.22 11.22 2.86
N LYS A 76 -3.50 11.91 1.74
CA LYS A 76 -4.50 11.48 0.75
C LYS A 76 -4.18 10.12 0.17
N THR A 77 -2.91 9.85 -0.16
CA THR A 77 -2.50 8.55 -0.70
C THR A 77 -2.69 7.43 0.32
N LEU A 78 -2.27 7.65 1.58
CA LEU A 78 -2.45 6.66 2.63
C LEU A 78 -3.94 6.39 2.92
N SER A 79 -4.77 7.43 2.95
CA SER A 79 -6.22 7.29 3.11
C SER A 79 -6.85 6.50 1.96
N ARG A 80 -6.45 6.78 0.71
CA ARG A 80 -6.90 6.01 -0.46
C ARG A 80 -6.49 4.54 -0.36
N MET A 81 -5.25 4.25 0.04
CA MET A 81 -4.78 2.86 0.22
C MET A 81 -5.53 2.13 1.33
N LYS A 82 -5.89 2.82 2.42
CA LYS A 82 -6.76 2.24 3.48
C LYS A 82 -8.16 1.93 2.96
N ARG A 83 -8.73 2.81 2.13
CA ARG A 83 -10.02 2.56 1.47
C ARG A 83 -9.94 1.32 0.58
N ILE A 84 -8.93 1.25 -0.31
CA ILE A 84 -8.68 0.10 -1.19
C ILE A 84 -8.55 -1.19 -0.38
N PHE A 85 -7.83 -1.17 0.74
CA PHE A 85 -7.69 -2.31 1.64
C PHE A 85 -9.07 -2.81 2.11
N ASN A 86 -9.86 -1.93 2.71
CA ASN A 86 -11.17 -2.26 3.27
C ASN A 86 -12.16 -2.71 2.18
N GLU A 87 -12.11 -2.08 1.02
CA GLU A 87 -13.06 -2.34 -0.04
C GLU A 87 -12.71 -3.59 -0.83
N TYR A 88 -11.46 -3.78 -1.26
CA TYR A 88 -11.13 -4.77 -2.28
C TYR A 88 -10.29 -5.94 -1.78
N LEU A 89 -9.65 -5.85 -0.62
CA LEU A 89 -8.74 -6.89 -0.16
C LEU A 89 -9.38 -7.79 0.90
N VAL A 90 -9.04 -9.07 0.83
CA VAL A 90 -9.53 -10.09 1.74
C VAL A 90 -8.39 -11.01 2.15
N LYS A 91 -8.39 -11.40 3.43
CA LYS A 91 -7.48 -12.40 3.98
C LYS A 91 -7.95 -13.78 3.53
N GLN A 92 -7.06 -14.57 2.94
CA GLN A 92 -7.32 -15.98 2.65
C GLN A 92 -7.36 -16.74 3.98
N LYS A 93 -8.38 -17.57 4.16
CA LYS A 93 -8.37 -18.55 5.24
C LYS A 93 -7.24 -19.55 4.97
N PRO A 94 -6.50 -19.99 6.00
CA PRO A 94 -5.44 -20.99 5.86
C PRO A 94 -5.96 -22.30 5.28
#